data_AF-A0A9D6S7Y7-F1
#
_entry.id   AF-A0A9D6S7Y7-F1
#
_cell.length_a   1.000
_cell.length_b   1.000
_cell.length_c   1.000
_cell.angle_alpha   90.00
_cell.angle_beta   90.00
_cell.angle_gamma   90.00
#
_symmetry.space_group_name_H-M   'P 1'
#
loop_
_entity.id
_entity.type
_entity.pdbx_description
1 polymer ?
#
loop_
_entity_poly.entity_id
_entity_poly.type
_entity_poly.pdbx_seq_one_letter_code
_entity_poly.pdbx_strand_id
1 'polypeptide(L)'
;MKLSTTDPAITELIKKEERRQKDVLEMIPSENYASPAVCEALGSVLTNKYSEGYAAHRYYQGNQYIDEIEVLARERCKKLFGVPHANVQPYSG
;
A
#
# COMPACT_ATOMS: atom_id res chain seq x y z
N MET A 1 18.41 -8.66 -5.55
CA MET A 1 18.92 -9.53 -4.47
C MET A 1 17.80 -9.71 -3.45
N LYS A 2 17.76 -10.84 -2.71
CA LYS A 2 16.77 -11.02 -1.63
C LYS A 2 17.21 -10.25 -0.38
N LEU A 3 16.26 -9.74 0.40
CA LEU A 3 16.54 -9.06 1.67
C LEU A 3 17.39 -9.93 2.60
N SER A 4 17.12 -11.24 2.68
CA SER A 4 17.91 -12.19 3.47
C SER A 4 19.39 -12.25 3.13
N THR A 5 19.77 -11.85 1.91
CA THR A 5 21.16 -11.83 1.45
C THR A 5 21.78 -10.45 1.61
N THR A 6 21.03 -9.39 1.33
CA THR A 6 21.52 -8.01 1.39
C THR A 6 21.53 -7.45 2.81
N ASP A 7 20.54 -7.83 3.62
CA ASP A 7 20.39 -7.42 5.03
C ASP A 7 19.76 -8.58 5.86
N PRO A 8 20.58 -9.54 6.32
CA PRO A 8 20.10 -10.64 7.15
C PRO A 8 19.62 -10.16 8.54
N ALA A 9 20.14 -9.04 9.05
CA ALA A 9 19.74 -8.53 10.37
C ALA A 9 18.28 -8.06 10.36
N ILE A 10 17.88 -7.29 9.35
CA ILE A 10 16.48 -6.88 9.18
C ILE A 10 15.58 -8.10 8.92
N THR A 11 16.04 -9.06 8.13
CA THR A 11 15.28 -10.30 7.89
C THR A 11 14.97 -11.05 9.18
N GLU A 12 15.92 -11.16 10.11
CA GLU A 12 15.69 -11.81 11.39
C GLU A 12 14.76 -11.01 12.30
N LEU A 13 14.82 -9.68 12.27
CA LEU A 13 13.88 -8.83 13.01
C LEU A 13 12.44 -8.97 12.49
N ILE A 14 12.24 -9.02 11.17
CA ILE A 14 10.92 -9.26 10.57
C ILE A 14 10.34 -10.59 11.03
N LYS A 15 11.12 -11.68 10.99
CA LYS A 15 10.66 -13.01 11.46
C LYS A 15 10.28 -13.02 12.94
N LYS A 16 11.02 -12.29 13.78
CA LYS A 16 10.68 -12.16 15.21
C LYS A 16 9.35 -11.45 15.40
N GLU A 17 9.09 -10.39 14.64
CA GLU A 17 7.80 -9.68 14.69
C GLU A 17 6.65 -10.54 14.14
N GLU A 18 6.84 -11.25 13.03
CA GLU A 18 5.85 -12.19 12.51
C GLU A 18 5.49 -13.28 13.54
N ARG A 19 6.47 -13.77 14.31
CA ARG A 19 6.23 -14.72 15.40
C ARG A 19 5.47 -14.05 16.54
N ARG A 20 5.87 -12.85 16.97
CA ARG A 20 5.17 -12.10 18.01
C ARG A 20 3.69 -11.91 17.66
N GLN A 21 3.38 -11.49 16.44
CA GLN A 21 2.01 -11.28 15.97
C GLN A 21 1.18 -12.56 15.95
N LYS A 22 1.79 -13.73 15.74
CA LYS A 22 1.10 -15.04 15.77
C LYS A 22 0.87 -15.55 17.19
N ASP A 23 1.80 -15.25 18.09
CA ASP A 23 1.81 -15.81 19.45
C ASP A 23 1.09 -14.91 20.47
N VAL A 24 0.85 -13.64 20.12
CA VAL A 24 0.19 -12.66 20.99
C VAL A 24 -1.25 -12.44 20.54
N LEU A 25 -2.18 -12.43 21.50
CA LEU A 25 -3.53 -11.94 21.28
C LEU A 25 -3.49 -10.40 21.17
N GLU A 26 -3.56 -9.89 19.96
CA GLU A 26 -3.57 -8.45 19.71
C GLU A 26 -4.95 -7.87 20.05
N MET A 27 -4.98 -6.89 20.95
CA MET A 27 -6.22 -6.27 21.46
C MET A 27 -6.22 -4.74 21.29
N ILE A 28 -5.22 -4.19 20.61
CA ILE A 28 -5.22 -2.76 20.26
C ILE A 28 -6.36 -2.49 19.25
N PRO A 29 -7.36 -1.65 19.59
CA PRO A 29 -8.60 -1.54 18.78
C PRO A 29 -8.42 -1.07 17.34
N SER A 30 -7.33 -0.36 17.06
CA SER A 30 -7.03 0.21 15.74
C SER A 30 -6.09 -0.65 14.90
N GLU A 31 -5.50 -1.70 15.47
CA GLU A 31 -4.61 -2.58 14.72
C GLU A 31 -5.38 -3.68 14.01
N ASN A 32 -4.83 -4.13 12.88
CA ASN A 32 -5.40 -5.20 12.06
C ASN A 32 -4.32 -5.84 11.20
N TYR A 33 -4.59 -7.03 10.66
CA TYR A 33 -3.69 -7.73 9.76
C TYR A 33 -4.10 -7.50 8.31
N ALA A 34 -3.23 -6.83 7.54
CA ALA A 34 -3.44 -6.66 6.11
C ALA A 34 -3.40 -8.03 5.39
N SER A 35 -4.24 -8.19 4.36
CA SER A 35 -4.22 -9.41 3.55
C SER A 35 -2.91 -9.53 2.74
N PRO A 36 -2.44 -10.75 2.41
CA PRO A 36 -1.26 -10.93 1.56
C PRO A 36 -1.34 -10.20 0.22
N ALA A 37 -2.54 -10.11 -0.37
CA ALA A 37 -2.76 -9.38 -1.62
C ALA A 37 -2.52 -7.87 -1.48
N VAL A 38 -2.83 -7.27 -0.33
CA VAL A 38 -2.55 -5.85 -0.03
C VAL A 38 -1.04 -5.65 0.12
N CYS A 39 -0.35 -6.54 0.84
CA CYS A 39 1.10 -6.50 1.00
C CYS A 39 1.84 -6.66 -0.34
N GLU A 40 1.36 -7.52 -1.24
CA GLU A 40 1.93 -7.72 -2.58
C GLU A 40 1.89 -6.42 -3.41
N ALA A 41 0.75 -5.72 -3.41
CA ALA A 41 0.63 -4.44 -4.09
C ALA A 41 1.54 -3.36 -3.47
N LEU A 42 1.64 -3.31 -2.14
CA LEU A 42 2.46 -2.34 -1.41
C LEU A 42 3.96 -2.50 -1.69
N GLY A 43 4.44 -3.75 -1.79
CA GLY A 43 5.84 -4.08 -2.09
C GLY A 43 6.19 -4.13 -3.59
N SER A 44 5.35 -3.57 -4.46
CA SER A 44 5.49 -3.67 -5.91
C SER A 44 6.34 -2.56 -6.53
N VAL A 45 6.54 -2.63 -7.85
CA VAL A 45 7.26 -1.62 -8.64
C VAL A 45 6.60 -0.23 -8.63
N LEU A 46 5.37 -0.11 -8.13
CA LEU A 46 4.66 1.16 -8.04
C LEU A 46 5.42 2.18 -7.17
N THR A 47 6.20 1.71 -6.18
CA THR A 47 7.06 2.58 -5.35
C THR A 47 8.10 3.37 -6.14
N ASN A 48 8.42 2.95 -7.36
CA ASN A 48 9.42 3.61 -8.21
C ASN A 48 8.83 4.78 -9.00
N LYS A 49 7.50 4.95 -9.01
CA LYS A 49 6.84 5.88 -9.92
C LYS A 49 6.48 7.18 -9.22
N TYR A 50 7.04 8.27 -9.74
CA TYR A 50 6.64 9.64 -9.38
C TYR A 50 5.45 10.10 -10.23
N SER A 51 4.34 10.47 -9.59
CA SER A 51 3.05 10.75 -10.24
C SER A 51 2.35 11.98 -9.69
N GLU A 52 3.11 13.05 -9.43
CA GLU A 52 2.57 14.31 -8.95
C GLU A 52 1.45 14.86 -9.84
N GLY A 53 0.44 15.46 -9.19
CA GLY A 53 -0.82 15.88 -9.81
C GLY A 53 -1.93 14.84 -9.63
N TYR A 54 -2.97 14.95 -10.44
CA TYR A 54 -4.10 14.01 -10.44
C TYR A 54 -4.10 13.21 -11.75
N ALA A 55 -4.81 12.08 -11.78
CA ALA A 55 -5.02 11.33 -13.02
C ALA A 55 -5.50 12.26 -14.17
N ALA A 56 -4.93 12.11 -15.36
CA ALA A 56 -5.06 12.98 -16.54
C ALA A 56 -4.52 14.42 -16.40
N HIS A 57 -4.04 14.82 -15.22
CA HIS A 57 -3.49 16.14 -14.90
C HIS A 57 -2.15 15.99 -14.16
N ARG A 58 -1.21 15.26 -14.77
CA ARG A 58 0.10 14.95 -14.21
C ARG A 58 1.15 15.97 -14.65
N TYR A 59 2.10 16.25 -13.77
CA TYR A 59 3.26 17.11 -14.08
C TYR A 59 4.36 16.39 -14.87
N TYR A 60 4.34 15.05 -14.84
CA TYR A 60 5.36 14.19 -15.45
C TYR A 60 4.74 13.10 -16.33
N GLN A 61 5.54 12.57 -17.24
CA GLN A 61 5.14 11.52 -18.18
C GLN A 61 5.09 10.11 -17.57
N GLY A 62 4.60 9.14 -18.35
CA GLY A 62 4.65 7.71 -18.02
C GLY A 62 3.62 7.26 -16.97
N ASN A 63 2.51 8.00 -16.79
CA ASN A 63 1.50 7.71 -15.77
C ASN A 63 0.29 6.91 -16.27
N GLN A 64 0.31 6.39 -17.50
CA GLN A 64 -0.84 5.69 -18.11
C GLN A 64 -1.48 4.64 -17.16
N TYR A 65 -0.66 3.79 -16.55
CA TYR A 65 -1.14 2.75 -15.63
C TYR A 65 -1.38 3.26 -14.21
N ILE A 66 -0.67 4.31 -13.76
CA ILE A 66 -0.91 4.91 -12.44
C ILE A 66 -2.25 5.62 -12.42
N ASP A 67 -2.62 6.26 -13.52
CA ASP A 67 -3.90 6.93 -13.68
C ASP A 67 -5.05 5.91 -13.63
N GLU A 68 -4.92 4.77 -14.30
CA GLU A 68 -5.89 3.66 -14.21
C GLU A 68 -6.03 3.14 -12.76
N ILE A 69 -4.92 2.98 -12.04
CA ILE A 69 -4.91 2.54 -10.64
C ILE A 69 -5.61 3.56 -9.74
N GLU A 70 -5.27 4.84 -9.85
CA GLU A 70 -5.85 5.90 -9.01
C GLU A 70 -7.35 6.06 -9.27
N VAL A 71 -7.78 6.00 -10.54
CA VAL A 71 -9.20 6.04 -10.90
C VAL A 71 -9.93 4.81 -10.36
N LEU A 72 -9.36 3.61 -10.51
CA LEU A 72 -9.97 2.38 -9.98
C LEU A 72 -10.12 2.42 -8.45
N ALA A 73 -9.08 2.88 -7.74
CA ALA A 73 -9.13 3.03 -6.29
C ALA A 73 -10.24 4.01 -5.87
N ARG A 74 -10.32 5.16 -6.56
CA ARG A 74 -11.34 6.19 -6.32
C ARG A 74 -12.76 5.66 -6.54
N GLU A 75 -13.01 4.95 -7.64
CA GLU A 75 -14.33 4.38 -7.92
C GLU A 75 -14.71 3.29 -6.92
N ARG A 76 -13.75 2.47 -6.48
CA ARG A 76 -13.98 1.49 -5.41
C ARG A 76 -14.34 2.17 -4.08
N CYS A 77 -13.64 3.23 -3.69
CA CYS A 77 -13.98 4.02 -2.49
C CYS A 77 -15.37 4.64 -2.59
N LYS A 78 -15.67 5.32 -3.71
CA LYS A 78 -17.01 5.90 -3.96
C LYS A 78 -18.11 4.85 -3.84
N LYS A 79 -17.93 3.69 -4.47
CA LYS A 79 -18.88 2.58 -4.40
C LYS A 79 -19.02 2.01 -3.00
N LEU A 80 -17.91 1.83 -2.27
CA LEU A 80 -17.91 1.25 -0.93
C LEU A 80 -18.66 2.13 0.08
N PHE A 81 -18.45 3.44 0.02
CA PHE A 81 -19.01 4.39 0.99
C PHE A 81 -20.27 5.11 0.49
N GLY A 82 -20.67 4.92 -0.77
CA GLY A 82 -21.85 5.59 -1.34
C GLY A 82 -21.69 7.10 -1.50
N VAL A 83 -20.47 7.57 -1.79
CA VAL A 83 -20.14 9.00 -1.86
C VAL A 83 -19.89 9.47 -3.30
N PRO A 84 -20.17 10.74 -3.64
CA PRO A 84 -19.94 11.27 -4.97
C PRO A 84 -18.45 11.53 -5.28
N HIS A 85 -17.64 11.76 -4.26
CA HIS A 85 -16.23 12.11 -4.39
C HIS A 85 -15.37 11.39 -3.35
N ALA A 86 -14.15 11.01 -3.74
CA ALA A 86 -13.12 10.47 -2.86
C ALA A 86 -11.74 10.95 -3.33
N ASN A 87 -10.86 11.31 -2.41
CA ASN A 87 -9.43 11.51 -2.68
C ASN A 87 -8.65 10.36 -2.01
N VAL A 88 -7.83 9.67 -2.80
CA VAL A 88 -7.08 8.47 -2.39
C VAL A 88 -5.55 8.71 -2.34
N GLN A 89 -5.12 9.97 -2.42
CA GLN A 89 -3.71 10.38 -2.31
C GLN A 89 -3.17 10.66 -0.90
N PRO A 90 -3.98 10.94 0.15
CA PRO A 90 -3.43 11.15 1.49
C PRO A 90 -2.57 9.98 1.97
N TYR A 91 -1.42 10.28 2.56
CA TYR A 91 -0.46 9.25 2.99
C TYR A 91 -0.91 8.46 4.22
N SER A 92 -1.68 9.10 5.10
CA SER A 92 -2.30 8.49 6.28
C SER A 92 -3.50 9.35 6.70
N GLY A 93 -4.22 8.91 7.73
CA GLY A 93 -5.32 9.66 8.35
C GLY A 93 -4.90 10.99 8.97
#